data_AF-A0AAV2TIF4-F1
#
_entry.id   AF-A0AAV2TIF4-F1
#
_cell.length_a   1.000
_cell.length_b   1.000
_cell.length_c   1.000
_cell.angle_alpha   90.00
_cell.angle_beta   90.00
_cell.angle_gamma   90.00
#
_symmetry.space_group_name_H-M   'P 1'
#
loop_
_entity.id
_entity.type
_entity.pdbx_description
1 polymer ?
#
loop_
_entity_poly.entity_id
_entity_poly.type
_entity_poly.pdbx_seq_one_letter_code
_entity_poly.pdbx_strand_id
1 'polypeptide(L)'
;MIKLTGHVTGLPPGRTLGVHIHETGNVGNNCSDAGGHYNPKNKTHGGLTGPNRHLGDLGNIQTDSSGRVLFDLSVEAPRRGWMHDFIGLTLVIHSGQDDLGVNPDQGSKTTGNSGSRLACATIGFRHRTY
;
A
#
# COMPACT_ATOMS: atom_id res chain seq x y z
N MET A 1 7.13 -10.26 10.90
CA MET A 1 6.95 -10.21 9.42
C MET A 1 5.71 -10.99 9.04
N ILE A 2 4.99 -10.56 8.01
CA ILE A 2 3.90 -11.30 7.36
C ILE A 2 4.14 -11.36 5.85
N LYS A 3 3.54 -12.35 5.18
CA LYS A 3 3.59 -12.50 3.72
C LYS A 3 2.33 -11.92 3.08
N LEU A 4 2.50 -10.96 2.17
CA LEU A 4 1.46 -10.46 1.28
C LEU A 4 1.61 -11.18 -0.06
N THR A 5 0.64 -12.03 -0.40
CA THR A 5 0.63 -12.80 -1.65
C THR A 5 -0.71 -12.65 -2.36
N GLY A 6 -0.70 -12.71 -3.68
CA GLY A 6 -1.93 -12.60 -4.48
C GLY A 6 -1.68 -12.04 -5.87
N HIS A 7 -2.75 -11.67 -6.55
CA HIS A 7 -2.66 -10.99 -7.84
C HIS A 7 -3.81 -10.00 -8.01
N VAL A 8 -3.57 -8.98 -8.83
CA VAL A 8 -4.59 -8.01 -9.28
C VAL A 8 -4.50 -7.91 -10.79
N THR A 9 -5.64 -7.75 -11.46
CA THR A 9 -5.76 -7.62 -12.92
C THR A 9 -6.55 -6.37 -13.27
N GLY A 10 -6.48 -5.92 -14.53
CA GLY A 10 -7.21 -4.75 -15.00
C GLY A 10 -6.54 -3.42 -14.64
N LEU A 11 -5.27 -3.45 -14.24
CA LEU A 11 -4.46 -2.26 -14.02
C LEU A 11 -3.89 -1.74 -15.36
N PRO A 12 -3.44 -0.48 -15.42
CA PRO A 12 -2.69 0.01 -16.58
C PRO A 12 -1.51 -0.91 -16.95
N PRO A 13 -1.41 -1.42 -18.19
CA PRO A 13 -0.34 -2.33 -18.60
C PRO A 13 1.05 -1.70 -18.62
N GLY A 14 2.07 -2.46 -18.23
CA GLY A 14 3.48 -2.04 -18.32
C GLY A 14 3.86 -0.84 -17.44
N ARG A 15 3.19 -0.65 -16.30
CA ARG A 15 3.38 0.50 -15.39
C ARG A 15 3.98 0.08 -14.06
N THR A 16 4.81 0.96 -13.51
CA THR A 16 5.23 0.95 -12.11
C THR A 16 4.20 1.73 -11.29
N LEU A 17 3.61 1.09 -10.29
CA LEU A 17 2.53 1.67 -9.48
C LEU A 17 2.89 1.59 -7.99
N GLY A 18 2.66 2.68 -7.26
CA GLY A 18 2.80 2.73 -5.80
C GLY A 18 1.72 1.92 -5.10
N VAL A 19 2.08 1.24 -4.02
CA VAL A 19 1.15 0.45 -3.19
C VAL A 19 1.35 0.77 -1.73
N HIS A 20 0.25 1.04 -1.04
CA HIS A 20 0.28 1.42 0.37
C HIS A 20 -0.85 0.78 1.17
N ILE A 21 -0.62 0.60 2.46
CA ILE A 21 -1.67 0.40 3.45
C ILE A 21 -2.08 1.78 3.98
N HIS A 22 -3.36 2.11 3.86
CA HIS A 22 -3.98 3.32 4.34
C HIS A 22 -4.69 3.11 5.68
N GLU A 23 -4.84 4.19 6.45
CA GLU A 23 -5.13 4.15 7.89
C GLU A 23 -6.59 3.81 8.26
N THR A 24 -7.54 3.94 7.33
CA THR A 24 -8.93 3.58 7.59
C THR A 24 -9.33 2.35 6.78
N GLY A 25 -10.30 1.60 7.28
CA GLY A 25 -10.94 0.50 6.54
C GLY A 25 -12.05 0.94 5.59
N ASN A 26 -12.17 2.24 5.29
CA ASN A 26 -13.25 2.79 4.47
C ASN A 26 -12.79 2.99 3.02
N VAL A 27 -13.37 2.24 2.09
CA VAL A 27 -13.08 2.32 0.65
C VAL A 27 -14.02 3.28 -0.12
N GLY A 28 -14.84 4.04 0.62
CA GLY A 28 -15.76 5.04 0.09
C GLY A 28 -15.07 6.17 -0.69
N ASN A 29 -15.91 6.94 -1.39
CA ASN A 29 -15.48 8.12 -2.14
C ASN A 29 -14.30 7.86 -3.09
N ASN A 30 -14.41 6.78 -3.89
CA ASN A 30 -13.36 6.31 -4.79
C ASN A 30 -12.00 6.17 -4.09
N CYS A 31 -11.99 5.41 -3.00
CA CYS A 31 -10.84 5.19 -2.13
C CYS A 31 -10.37 6.39 -1.31
N SER A 32 -10.93 7.59 -1.47
CA SER A 32 -10.49 8.78 -0.74
C SER A 32 -10.66 8.64 0.77
N ASP A 33 -11.72 7.96 1.20
CA ASP A 33 -12.03 7.78 2.62
C ASP A 33 -11.05 6.84 3.34
N ALA A 34 -10.15 6.18 2.61
CA ALA A 34 -9.09 5.33 3.18
C ALA A 34 -8.11 6.15 4.05
N GLY A 35 -8.13 7.48 3.95
CA GLY A 35 -7.26 8.38 4.73
C GLY A 35 -5.84 8.44 4.19
N GLY A 36 -4.88 8.81 5.04
CA GLY A 36 -3.45 8.80 4.74
C GLY A 36 -2.83 7.41 4.78
N HIS A 37 -1.52 7.33 4.52
CA HIS A 37 -0.77 6.09 4.71
C HIS A 37 -0.76 5.72 6.20
N TYR A 38 -0.80 4.43 6.52
CA TYR A 38 -0.77 3.97 7.90
C TYR A 38 0.59 4.27 8.54
N ASN A 39 0.61 5.27 9.43
CA ASN A 39 1.83 5.84 10.01
C ASN A 39 1.76 5.99 11.55
N PRO A 40 1.70 4.88 12.31
CA PRO A 40 1.58 4.94 13.77
C PRO A 40 2.83 5.50 14.47
N LYS A 41 3.96 5.59 13.77
CA LYS A 41 5.26 6.06 14.31
C LYS A 41 5.59 7.50 13.91
N ASN A 42 4.65 8.20 13.24
CA ASN A 42 4.82 9.57 12.75
C ASN A 42 6.15 9.80 12.00
N LYS A 43 6.49 8.88 11.08
CA LYS A 43 7.67 8.97 10.22
C LYS A 43 7.35 9.71 8.93
N THR A 44 8.37 10.06 8.16
CA THR A 44 8.21 10.43 6.75
C THR A 44 7.98 9.19 5.90
N HIS A 45 7.37 9.37 4.73
CA HIS A 45 7.23 8.35 3.71
C HIS A 45 8.60 7.84 3.25
N GLY A 46 8.66 6.57 2.83
CA GLY A 46 9.83 5.98 2.21
C GLY A 46 9.59 4.58 1.66
N GLY A 47 10.56 4.05 0.92
CA GLY A 47 10.46 2.70 0.35
C GLY A 47 10.37 1.57 1.39
N LEU A 48 9.88 0.40 0.98
CA LEU A 48 9.63 -0.77 1.86
C LEU A 48 10.83 -1.18 2.73
N THR A 49 12.05 -1.06 2.20
CA THR A 49 13.31 -1.41 2.89
C THR A 49 14.03 -0.19 3.47
N GLY A 50 13.42 1.01 3.41
CA GLY A 50 14.00 2.25 3.91
C GLY A 50 14.00 2.33 5.44
N PRO A 51 15.00 2.98 6.06
CA PRO A 51 15.06 3.12 7.52
C PRO A 51 13.98 4.07 8.08
N ASN A 52 13.57 5.06 7.28
CA ASN A 52 12.47 5.98 7.54
C ASN A 52 11.40 5.78 6.48
N ARG A 53 10.24 5.33 6.94
CA ARG A 53 9.07 4.97 6.13
C ARG A 53 7.85 4.94 7.03
N HIS A 54 6.67 5.14 6.45
CA HIS A 54 5.43 4.74 7.10
C HIS A 54 5.38 3.21 7.17
N LEU A 55 4.66 2.67 8.15
CA LEU A 55 4.53 1.22 8.27
C LEU A 55 3.69 0.64 7.13
N GLY A 56 2.78 1.44 6.58
CA GLY A 56 1.98 1.12 5.41
C GLY A 56 2.68 1.28 4.06
N ASP A 57 3.91 1.80 3.98
CA ASP A 57 4.56 1.96 2.68
C ASP A 57 4.95 0.58 2.11
N LEU A 58 4.49 0.18 0.92
CA LEU A 58 4.91 -1.11 0.33
C LEU A 58 5.83 -0.93 -0.88
N GLY A 59 6.09 0.33 -1.27
CA GLY A 59 6.88 0.70 -2.42
C GLY A 59 6.10 0.47 -3.72
N ASN A 60 6.81 -0.05 -4.72
CA ASN A 60 6.27 -0.19 -6.07
C ASN A 60 5.96 -1.65 -6.43
N ILE A 61 4.97 -1.81 -7.29
CA ILE A 61 4.71 -3.03 -8.05
C ILE A 61 4.83 -2.75 -9.54
N GLN A 62 5.14 -3.78 -10.33
CA GLN A 62 5.21 -3.70 -11.78
C GLN A 62 4.06 -4.49 -12.40
N THR A 63 3.26 -3.84 -13.25
CA THR A 63 2.26 -4.54 -14.06
C THR A 63 2.88 -5.13 -15.32
N ASP A 64 2.42 -6.30 -15.72
CA ASP A 64 2.79 -6.93 -16.98
C ASP A 64 2.07 -6.29 -18.19
N SER A 65 2.32 -6.81 -19.39
CA SER A 65 1.72 -6.32 -20.64
C SER A 65 0.20 -6.51 -20.72
N SER A 66 -0.40 -7.28 -19.81
CA SER A 66 -1.85 -7.48 -19.69
C SER A 66 -2.48 -6.65 -18.58
N GLY A 67 -1.69 -5.87 -17.84
CA GLY A 67 -2.19 -5.12 -16.69
C GLY A 67 -2.40 -5.98 -15.45
N ARG A 68 -1.70 -7.12 -15.35
CA ARG A 68 -1.71 -7.98 -14.18
C ARG A 68 -0.47 -7.74 -13.33
N VAL A 69 -0.62 -7.90 -12.02
CA VAL A 69 0.47 -7.89 -11.05
C VAL A 69 0.39 -9.11 -10.13
N LEU A 70 1.55 -9.62 -9.72
CA LEU A 70 1.68 -10.66 -8.71
C LEU A 70 2.31 -10.05 -7.46
N PHE A 71 1.67 -10.22 -6.31
CA PHE A 71 2.22 -9.87 -5.02
C PHE A 71 2.95 -11.09 -4.43
N ASP A 72 4.20 -10.89 -4.02
CA ASP A 72 4.94 -11.76 -3.09
C ASP A 72 5.91 -10.87 -2.30
N LEU A 73 5.38 -10.23 -1.26
CA LEU A 73 6.12 -9.30 -0.41
C LEU A 73 6.17 -9.82 1.02
N SER A 74 7.31 -9.64 1.68
CA SER A 74 7.44 -9.83 3.13
C SER A 74 7.45 -8.46 3.79
N VAL A 75 6.48 -8.20 4.66
CA VAL A 75 6.25 -6.87 5.25
C VAL A 75 6.22 -6.94 6.77
N GLU A 76 6.69 -5.88 7.43
CA GLU A 76 6.53 -5.70 8.88
C GLU A 76 5.10 -5.22 9.15
N ALA A 77 4.33 -5.99 9.91
CA ALA A 77 2.98 -5.59 10.32
C ALA A 77 3.00 -4.99 11.74
N PRO A 78 2.10 -4.05 12.06
CA PRO A 78 2.02 -3.47 13.38
C PRO A 78 1.58 -4.50 14.40
N ARG A 79 2.07 -4.36 15.62
CA ARG A 79 1.48 -5.00 16.79
C ARG A 79 0.39 -4.09 17.36
N ARG A 80 -0.87 -4.52 17.26
CA ARG A 80 -2.05 -3.81 17.80
C ARG A 80 -2.68 -4.69 18.87
N GLY A 81 -2.19 -4.57 20.10
CA GLY A 81 -2.51 -5.50 21.19
C GLY A 81 -1.95 -6.90 20.90
N TRP A 82 -2.84 -7.88 20.76
CA TRP A 82 -2.49 -9.28 20.44
C TRP A 82 -2.37 -9.56 18.95
N MET A 83 -2.84 -8.64 18.11
CA MET A 83 -2.85 -8.76 16.66
C MET A 83 -1.53 -8.28 16.06
N HIS A 84 -1.05 -8.97 15.02
CA HIS A 84 0.16 -8.62 14.28
C HIS A 84 -0.15 -8.59 12.77
N ASP A 85 -1.00 -7.64 12.37
CA ASP A 85 -1.64 -7.57 11.06
C ASP A 85 -2.11 -6.16 10.69
N PHE A 86 -2.66 -6.02 9.48
CA PHE A 86 -3.29 -4.81 8.97
C PHE A 86 -4.83 -4.90 8.88
N ILE A 87 -5.46 -5.81 9.64
CA ILE A 87 -6.93 -6.02 9.56
C ILE A 87 -7.68 -4.74 9.94
N GLY A 88 -8.72 -4.42 9.16
CA GLY A 88 -9.51 -3.20 9.31
C GLY A 88 -8.89 -1.95 8.71
N LEU A 89 -7.72 -2.07 8.06
CA LEU A 89 -7.10 -1.01 7.25
C LEU A 89 -7.40 -1.26 5.76
N THR A 90 -6.86 -0.43 4.88
CA THR A 90 -7.12 -0.54 3.43
C THR A 90 -5.83 -0.70 2.64
N LEU A 91 -5.76 -1.65 1.72
CA LEU A 91 -4.70 -1.71 0.70
C LEU A 91 -5.10 -0.79 -0.46
N VAL A 92 -4.20 0.06 -0.94
CA VAL A 92 -4.43 0.98 -2.06
C VAL A 92 -3.33 0.80 -3.11
N ILE A 93 -3.73 0.75 -4.38
CA ILE A 93 -2.84 0.80 -5.55
C ILE A 93 -3.04 2.15 -6.23
N HIS A 94 -1.95 2.85 -6.48
CA HIS A 94 -1.95 4.20 -7.05
C HIS A 94 -1.73 4.19 -8.57
N SER A 95 -1.98 5.33 -9.22
CA SER A 95 -1.87 5.52 -10.68
C SER A 95 -0.46 5.76 -11.18
N GLY A 96 0.41 6.26 -10.31
CA GLY A 96 1.79 6.62 -10.58
C GLY A 96 2.77 5.76 -9.78
N GLN A 97 4.03 5.88 -10.19
CA GLN A 97 5.15 5.29 -9.47
C GLN A 97 5.37 6.05 -8.16
N ASP A 98 5.62 5.28 -7.10
CA ASP A 98 6.12 5.79 -5.83
C ASP A 98 7.61 6.19 -5.97
N ASP A 99 7.94 7.44 -5.67
CA ASP A 99 9.30 7.96 -5.65
C ASP A 99 10.10 7.58 -4.40
N LEU A 100 9.48 6.85 -3.47
CA LEU A 100 10.09 6.28 -2.27
C LEU A 100 10.62 7.33 -1.28
N GLY A 101 10.10 8.56 -1.35
CA GLY A 101 10.48 9.64 -0.44
C GLY A 101 11.85 10.25 -0.73
N VAL A 102 12.44 9.96 -1.90
CA VAL A 102 13.80 10.40 -2.26
C VAL A 102 13.84 11.84 -2.77
N ASN A 103 12.73 12.33 -3.30
CA ASN A 103 12.65 13.69 -3.82
C ASN A 103 12.50 14.70 -2.67
N PRO A 104 13.01 15.94 -2.82
CA PRO A 104 13.07 16.90 -1.72
C PRO A 104 11.71 17.56 -1.40
N ASP A 105 10.71 17.39 -2.25
CA ASP A 105 9.39 18.02 -2.12
C ASP A 105 8.53 17.37 -1.02
N GLN A 106 7.46 18.08 -0.64
CA GLN A 106 6.58 17.63 0.44
C GLN A 106 5.76 16.40 0.05
N GLY A 107 5.38 16.25 -1.22
CA GLY A 107 4.56 15.14 -1.70
C GLY A 107 5.32 13.82 -1.67
N SER A 108 6.62 13.86 -1.98
CA SER A 108 7.57 12.76 -1.80
C SER A 108 7.60 12.29 -0.35
N LYS A 109 7.78 13.21 0.60
CA LYS A 109 7.88 12.91 2.04
C LYS A 109 6.56 12.45 2.68
N THR A 110 5.41 12.60 2.01
CA THR A 110 4.08 12.25 2.56
C THR A 110 3.41 11.10 1.83
N THR A 111 3.59 10.97 0.52
CA THR A 111 2.81 10.05 -0.35
C THR A 111 3.64 9.39 -1.44
N GLY A 112 4.94 9.68 -1.50
CA GLY A 112 5.81 9.19 -2.56
C GLY A 112 5.44 9.72 -3.95
N ASN A 113 4.66 10.80 -4.03
CA ASN A 113 4.13 11.35 -5.28
C ASN A 113 3.41 10.30 -6.18
N SER A 114 2.80 9.28 -5.58
CA SER A 114 2.23 8.14 -6.31
C SER A 114 0.97 8.45 -7.12
N GLY A 115 0.42 9.66 -7.03
CA GLY A 115 -0.77 10.07 -7.78
C GLY A 115 -2.08 9.53 -7.22
N SER A 116 -3.11 9.45 -8.09
CA SER A 116 -4.48 9.08 -7.69
C SER A 116 -4.59 7.60 -7.30
N ARG A 117 -5.68 7.24 -6.63
CA ARG A 117 -5.94 5.87 -6.14
C ARG A 117 -6.71 5.10 -7.22
N LEU A 118 -6.10 4.10 -7.84
CA LEU A 118 -6.72 3.28 -8.89
C LEU A 118 -7.67 2.24 -8.32
N ALA A 119 -7.25 1.60 -7.22
CA ALA A 119 -8.01 0.53 -6.59
C ALA A 119 -7.73 0.52 -5.08
N CYS A 120 -8.72 0.09 -4.31
CA CYS A 120 -8.56 -0.12 -2.88
C CYS A 120 -9.42 -1.27 -2.39
N ALA A 121 -9.00 -1.90 -1.29
CA ALA A 121 -9.75 -2.95 -0.63
C ALA A 121 -9.50 -2.94 0.87
N THR A 122 -10.58 -3.03 1.66
CA THR A 122 -10.49 -3.25 3.10
C THR A 122 -9.85 -4.61 3.39
N ILE A 123 -8.93 -4.65 4.33
CA ILE A 123 -8.21 -5.85 4.75
C ILE A 123 -9.06 -6.56 5.81
N GLY A 124 -9.68 -7.66 5.42
CA GLY A 124 -10.52 -8.48 6.30
C GLY A 124 -9.93 -9.84 6.61
N PHE A 125 -10.60 -10.57 7.50
CA PHE A 125 -10.34 -11.99 7.68
C PHE A 125 -10.75 -12.76 6.43
N ARG A 126 -9.88 -13.66 5.98
CA ARG A 126 -10.26 -14.66 4.98
C ARG A 126 -11.00 -15.80 5.68
N HIS A 127 -12.25 -16.06 5.28
CA HIS A 127 -12.92 -17.28 5.68
C HIS A 127 -12.19 -18.47 5.03
N ARG A 128 -11.66 -19.39 5.83
CA ARG A 128 -11.14 -20.65 5.31
C ARG A 128 -12.34 -21.53 4.96
N THR A 129 -12.58 -21.75 3.69
CA THR A 129 -13.36 -22.90 3.24
C THR A 129 -12.47 -24.14 3.36
N TYR A 130 -12.95 -25.12 4.13
CA TYR A 130 -12.40 -26.48 4.17
C TYR A 130 -12.91 -27.27 2.96
#